data_AF-A0AA36H192-F1
#
_entry.id   AF-A0AA36H192-F1
#
_cell.length_a   1.000
_cell.length_b   1.000
_cell.length_c   1.000
_cell.angle_alpha   90.00
_cell.angle_beta   90.00
_cell.angle_gamma   90.00
#
_symmetry.space_group_name_H-M   'P 1'
#
loop_
_entity.id
_entity.type
_entity.pdbx_description
1 polymer ?
#
loop_
_entity_poly.entity_id
_entity_poly.type
_entity_poly.pdbx_seq_one_letter_code
_entity_poly.pdbx_strand_id
1 'polypeptide(L)' 'MLSYVLAISVVLLVCSATGKRERFTLEEIIQYKPIVKRQAECGHYSQCGSWKTNGFCNNHFFPTDVKQHWCGKACGLC' A
#
# COMPACT_ATOMS: atom_id res chain seq x y z
N MET A 1 12.47 8.61 35.72
CA MET A 1 11.28 7.91 36.26
C MET A 1 10.07 8.84 36.30
N LEU A 2 10.08 9.91 37.11
CA LEU A 2 8.90 10.80 37.31
C LEU A 2 8.45 11.53 36.02
N SER A 3 9.38 12.06 35.21
CA SER A 3 9.03 12.71 33.93
C SER A 3 8.40 11.77 32.90
N TYR A 4 8.75 10.49 32.94
CA TYR A 4 8.22 9.49 31.99
C TYR A 4 6.77 9.14 32.32
N VAL A 5 6.45 9.03 33.60
CA VAL A 5 5.08 8.79 34.09
C VAL A 5 4.17 9.97 33.76
N LEU A 6 4.67 11.21 33.88
CA LEU A 6 3.92 12.41 33.48
C LEU A 6 3.67 12.45 31.97
N ALA A 7 4.67 12.11 31.15
CA ALA A 7 4.51 12.05 29.69
C ALA A 7 3.45 11.02 29.26
N ILE A 8 3.44 9.83 29.86
CA ILE A 8 2.42 8.80 29.58
C ILE A 8 1.02 9.29 29.93
N SER A 9 0.88 9.94 31.09
CA SER A 9 -0.41 10.44 31.58
C SER A 9 -0.97 11.52 30.65
N VAL A 10 -0.13 12.45 30.17
CA VAL A 10 -0.53 13.50 29.23
C VAL A 10 -0.95 12.92 27.88
N VAL A 11 -0.23 11.92 27.37
CA VAL A 11 -0.57 11.26 26.09
C VAL A 11 -1.92 10.56 26.17
N LEU A 12 -2.18 9.81 27.26
CA LEU A 12 -3.47 9.14 27.46
C LEU A 12 -4.63 10.14 27.61
N LEU A 13 -4.41 11.28 28.27
CA LEU A 13 -5.40 12.36 28.37
C LEU A 13 -5.70 13.00 27.00
N VAL A 14 -4.67 13.27 26.18
CA VAL A 14 -4.84 13.83 24.83
C VAL A 14 -5.56 12.84 23.88
N CYS A 15 -5.27 11.54 24.00
CA CYS A 15 -5.95 10.47 23.25
C CYS A 15 -7.43 10.31 23.60
N SER A 16 -7.87 10.77 24.78
CA SER A 16 -9.27 10.70 25.21
C SER A 16 -10.10 11.86 24.66
N ALA A 17 -9.47 13.02 24.44
CA ALA A 17 -10.13 14.23 23.92
C ALA A 17 -10.29 14.21 22.39
N THR A 18 -9.49 13.43 21.68
CA THR A 18 -9.60 13.25 20.23
C THR A 18 -10.18 11.87 19.96
N GLY A 19 -11.49 11.79 19.72
CA GLY A 19 -12.24 10.55 19.47
C GLY A 19 -11.87 9.80 18.18
N LYS A 20 -10.60 9.75 17.81
CA LYS A 20 -10.07 9.03 16.63
C LYS A 20 -9.08 7.97 17.11
N ARG A 21 -9.64 6.87 17.63
CA ARG A 21 -8.92 5.67 18.07
C ARG A 21 -8.54 4.83 16.85
N GLU A 22 -7.35 5.01 16.31
CA GLU A 22 -6.70 3.98 15.48
C GLU A 22 -5.72 3.21 16.37
N ARG A 23 -6.21 2.08 16.89
CA ARG A 23 -5.46 1.14 17.72
C ARG A 23 -4.56 0.32 16.80
N PHE A 24 -3.33 0.77 16.57
CA PHE A 24 -2.29 -0.04 15.91
C PHE A 24 -1.70 -1.02 16.94
N THR A 25 -1.70 -2.30 16.60
CA THR A 25 -1.21 -3.38 17.49
C THR A 25 0.29 -3.59 17.30
N LEU A 26 1.00 -4.11 18.32
CA LEU A 26 2.46 -4.35 18.27
C LEU A 26 2.88 -5.32 17.13
N GLU A 27 1.96 -6.16 16.64
CA GLU A 27 2.13 -7.02 15.46
C GLU A 27 2.34 -6.21 14.15
N GLU A 28 1.97 -4.92 14.12
CA GLU A 28 2.10 -4.06 12.95
C GLU A 28 3.41 -3.26 12.90
N ILE A 29 4.25 -3.27 13.96
CA ILE A 29 5.49 -2.49 14.03
C ILE A 29 6.70 -3.25 13.47
N ILE A 30 6.74 -4.59 13.57
CA ILE A 30 7.77 -5.41 12.88
C ILE A 30 7.43 -5.58 11.39
N GLN A 31 6.21 -5.21 11.01
CA GLN A 31 5.68 -5.20 9.63
C GLN A 31 5.43 -3.76 9.14
N TYR A 32 5.98 -2.74 9.80
CA TYR A 32 5.81 -1.35 9.36
C TYR A 32 6.77 -1.06 8.22
N LYS A 33 6.30 -1.45 7.03
CA LYS A 33 6.74 -0.97 5.73
C LYS A 33 8.12 -1.48 5.31
N PRO A 34 8.17 -2.61 4.58
CA PRO A 34 9.04 -2.53 3.43
C PRO A 34 8.45 -1.43 2.54
N ILE A 35 9.29 -0.51 2.11
CA ILE A 35 9.16 0.18 0.82
C ILE A 35 9.27 -0.87 -0.31
N VAL A 36 8.53 -1.99 -0.19
CA VAL A 36 8.53 -3.14 -1.09
C VAL A 36 7.10 -3.72 -1.09
N LYS A 37 6.32 -3.17 -2.04
CA LYS A 37 5.11 -3.71 -2.70
C LYS A 37 3.90 -4.05 -1.81
N ARG A 38 3.14 -3.02 -1.39
CA ARG A 38 1.72 -3.19 -1.04
C ARG A 38 0.95 -3.47 -2.33
N GLN A 39 0.40 -4.69 -2.43
CA GLN A 39 0.03 -5.33 -3.70
C GLN A 39 1.29 -5.49 -4.58
N ALA A 40 1.43 -6.57 -5.34
CA ALA A 40 2.27 -6.47 -6.53
C ALA A 40 1.76 -5.21 -7.25
N GLU A 41 2.57 -4.15 -7.41
CA GLU A 41 2.08 -2.87 -7.95
C GLU A 41 1.46 -3.14 -9.31
N CYS A 42 0.15 -3.25 -9.30
CA CYS A 42 -0.62 -3.57 -10.48
C CYS A 42 -0.71 -2.31 -11.27
N GLY A 43 0.03 -2.29 -12.37
CA GLY A 43 0.12 -1.15 -13.23
C GLY A 43 -1.25 -0.64 -13.61
N HIS A 44 -1.45 0.64 -13.36
CA HIS A 44 -2.69 1.35 -13.67
C HIS A 44 -2.35 2.71 -14.27
N TYR A 45 -2.00 2.67 -15.54
CA TYR A 45 -1.64 3.83 -16.35
C TYR A 45 -2.83 4.22 -17.22
N SER A 46 -2.97 5.51 -17.54
CA SER A 46 -4.07 6.01 -18.38
C SER A 46 -4.03 5.43 -19.79
N GLN A 47 -2.84 5.06 -20.26
CA GLN A 47 -2.60 4.44 -21.57
C GLN A 47 -3.03 2.98 -21.65
N CYS A 48 -3.33 2.34 -20.51
CA CYS A 48 -3.70 0.93 -20.48
C CYS A 48 -4.95 0.61 -21.31
N GLY A 49 -5.88 1.56 -21.46
CA GLY A 49 -7.03 1.40 -22.36
C GLY A 49 -6.58 1.21 -23.81
N SER A 50 -5.75 2.12 -24.32
CA SER A 50 -5.21 2.05 -25.68
C SER A 50 -4.30 0.85 -25.88
N TRP A 51 -3.41 0.57 -24.92
CA TRP A 51 -2.47 -0.56 -25.00
C TRP A 51 -3.19 -1.91 -24.96
N LYS A 52 -4.21 -2.06 -24.13
CA LYS A 52 -5.05 -3.26 -24.11
C LYS A 52 -5.74 -3.48 -25.45
N THR A 53 -6.33 -2.43 -26.04
CA THR A 53 -6.96 -2.49 -27.37
C THR A 53 -5.95 -2.85 -28.47
N ASN A 54 -4.72 -2.36 -28.36
CA ASN A 54 -3.61 -2.69 -29.27
C ASN A 54 -2.97 -4.08 -29.02
N GLY A 55 -3.49 -4.87 -28.08
CA GLY A 55 -3.04 -6.24 -27.82
C GLY A 55 -1.87 -6.37 -26.85
N PHE A 56 -1.55 -5.33 -26.05
CA PHE A 56 -0.44 -5.36 -25.08
C PHE A 56 -0.49 -6.57 -24.14
N CYS A 57 -1.69 -6.91 -23.62
CA CYS A 57 -1.85 -8.04 -22.70
C CYS A 57 -1.57 -9.40 -23.36
N ASN A 58 -1.83 -9.54 -24.66
CA ASN A 58 -1.69 -10.80 -25.41
C ASN A 58 -0.35 -10.90 -26.15
N ASN A 59 0.41 -9.81 -26.23
CA ASN A 59 1.66 -9.77 -26.95
C ASN A 59 2.76 -10.59 -26.22
N HIS A 60 3.39 -11.55 -26.89
CA HIS A 60 4.45 -12.38 -26.33
C HIS A 60 5.80 -11.66 -26.17
N PHE A 61 6.01 -10.53 -26.85
CA PHE A 61 7.22 -9.71 -26.68
C PHE A 61 7.30 -9.07 -25.29
N PHE A 62 6.16 -8.82 -24.65
CA PHE A 62 6.13 -8.31 -23.28
C PHE A 62 5.99 -9.48 -22.30
N PRO A 63 6.96 -9.68 -21.41
CA PRO A 63 6.84 -10.70 -20.39
C PRO A 63 5.78 -10.30 -19.35
N THR A 64 5.29 -11.29 -18.61
CA THR A 64 4.13 -11.11 -17.72
C THR A 64 4.39 -10.10 -16.59
N ASP A 65 5.62 -10.01 -16.11
CA ASP A 65 6.08 -9.02 -15.13
C ASP A 65 5.96 -7.58 -15.64
N VAL A 66 6.34 -7.34 -16.90
CA VAL A 66 6.16 -6.02 -17.56
C VAL A 66 4.67 -5.73 -17.71
N LYS A 67 3.88 -6.71 -18.18
CA LYS A 67 2.42 -6.52 -18.29
C LYS A 67 1.77 -6.21 -16.95
N GLN A 68 2.21 -6.88 -15.89
CA GLN A 68 1.74 -6.69 -14.53
C GLN A 68 2.15 -5.32 -13.98
N HIS A 69 3.38 -4.88 -14.24
CA HIS A 69 3.92 -3.61 -13.78
C HIS A 69 3.26 -2.39 -14.47
N TRP A 70 2.96 -2.48 -15.76
CA TRP A 70 2.38 -1.39 -16.53
C TRP A 70 0.85 -1.40 -16.56
N CYS A 71 0.22 -2.54 -16.81
CA CYS A 71 -1.22 -2.61 -16.98
C CYS A 71 -1.83 -3.85 -16.33
N GLY A 72 -1.30 -4.28 -15.18
CA GLY A 72 -1.71 -5.53 -14.52
C GLY A 72 -3.22 -5.62 -14.30
N LYS A 73 -3.84 -4.53 -13.84
CA LYS A 73 -5.29 -4.45 -13.61
C LYS A 73 -6.11 -4.50 -14.90
N ALA A 74 -5.62 -3.86 -15.96
CA ALA A 74 -6.32 -3.87 -17.25
C ALA A 74 -6.18 -5.22 -17.96
N CYS A 75 -5.07 -5.92 -17.73
CA CYS A 75 -4.76 -7.23 -18.27
C CYS A 75 -5.28 -8.40 -17.41
N GLY A 76 -5.85 -8.15 -16.22
CA GLY A 76 -6.37 -9.21 -15.34
C GLY A 76 -5.28 -10.08 -14.72
N LEU A 77 -4.04 -9.58 -14.64
CA LEU A 77 -2.92 -10.23 -13.94
C LEU A 77 -2.95 -9.95 -12.43
N CYS A 78 -3.90 -9.10 -12.06
CA CYS A 78 -4.43 -8.71 -10.78
C CYS A 78 -5.75 -7.95 -11.05
#